data_AF-A0A0W8CYG4-F1
#
_entry.id   AF-A0A0W8CYG4-F1
#
_cell.length_a   1.000
_cell.length_b   1.000
_cell.length_c   1.000
_cell.angle_alpha   90.00
_cell.angle_beta   90.00
_cell.angle_gamma   90.00
#
_symmetry.space_group_name_H-M   'P 1'
#
loop_
_entity.id
_entity.type
_entity.pdbx_description
1 polymer ?
#
loop_
_entity_poly.entity_id
_entity_poly.type
_entity_poly.pdbx_seq_one_letter_code
_entity_poly.pdbx_strand_id
1 'polypeptide(L)'
;MRAVFLENRAQADSMMHDRKEPKIRAAQSDIFKGCRIVFNGRTGKVSSYYLAKLVQEHGGNVASTLTSTRVTHMVGSNLNGSKADKVLKSSGKVKFVSPGWILQSIKNKKRQPEFEFLVYKDSHAAGSLRAAFSRSVPSSK
;
A
#
# COMPACT_ATOMS: atom_id res chain seq x y z
N MET A 1 57.44 20.32 -13.35
CA MET A 1 56.09 20.91 -13.42
C MET A 1 55.15 19.90 -12.76
N ARG A 2 54.99 19.94 -11.42
CA ARG A 2 53.85 20.54 -10.67
C ARG A 2 52.49 19.93 -11.10
N ALA A 3 51.61 19.41 -10.26
CA ALA A 3 51.55 19.27 -8.80
C ALA A 3 50.37 18.33 -8.44
N VAL A 4 50.57 17.50 -7.41
CA VAL A 4 49.58 16.96 -6.44
C VAL A 4 48.14 16.66 -6.89
N PHE A 5 47.88 15.35 -7.07
CA PHE A 5 46.61 14.72 -6.75
C PHE A 5 46.43 14.71 -5.24
N LEU A 6 45.76 15.71 -4.66
CA LEU A 6 45.27 15.71 -3.27
C LEU A 6 44.41 16.96 -3.09
N GLU A 7 43.12 16.89 -3.40
CA GLU A 7 42.12 17.75 -2.77
C GLU A 7 40.74 17.10 -2.97
N ASN A 8 39.88 17.20 -1.95
CA ASN A 8 38.48 16.74 -1.89
C ASN A 8 38.22 15.31 -1.40
N ARG A 9 38.83 14.94 -0.25
CA ARG A 9 38.34 13.85 0.62
C ARG A 9 37.63 14.33 1.90
N ALA A 10 37.24 15.60 1.98
CA ALA A 10 36.70 16.20 3.21
C ALA A 10 35.27 16.76 3.07
N GLN A 11 34.44 16.21 2.18
CA GLN A 11 33.02 16.54 2.07
C GLN A 11 32.18 15.25 1.88
N ALA A 12 32.35 14.29 2.78
CA ALA A 12 31.49 13.10 2.87
C ALA A 12 30.81 12.99 4.25
N ASP A 13 30.84 14.06 5.04
CA ASP A 13 30.10 14.20 6.29
C ASP A 13 29.05 15.29 6.13
N SER A 14 27.81 14.99 6.55
CA SER A 14 26.61 15.86 6.61
C SER A 14 25.56 15.76 5.49
N MET A 15 25.10 14.55 5.19
CA MET A 15 23.68 14.35 4.85
C MET A 15 23.01 13.42 5.85
N MET A 16 23.10 13.80 7.13
CA MET A 16 22.17 13.30 8.14
C MET A 16 20.78 13.80 7.76
N HIS A 17 20.03 12.97 7.04
CA HIS A 17 18.59 13.15 6.96
C HIS A 17 18.09 13.16 8.40
N ASP A 18 17.56 14.31 8.83
CA ASP A 18 16.73 14.48 10.02
C ASP A 18 15.58 13.48 9.93
N ARG A 19 15.85 12.23 10.33
CA ARG A 19 14.84 11.20 10.50
C ARG A 19 14.14 11.58 11.79
N LYS A 20 13.27 12.58 11.70
CA LYS A 20 12.31 12.90 12.76
C LYS A 20 11.66 11.59 13.17
N GLU A 21 11.94 11.17 14.39
CA GLU A 21 11.22 10.06 14.99
C GLU A 21 9.73 10.41 14.92
N PRO A 22 8.88 9.52 14.37
CA PRO A 22 7.48 9.81 14.24
C PRO A 22 6.91 9.99 15.65
N LYS A 23 6.46 11.20 15.98
CA LYS A 23 5.67 11.46 17.19
C LYS A 23 4.49 10.51 17.16
N ILE A 24 4.48 9.50 18.02
CA ILE A 24 3.43 8.48 18.07
C ILE A 24 2.17 9.17 18.60
N ARG A 25 1.33 9.64 17.67
CA ARG A 25 -0.04 10.04 18.00
C ARG A 25 -0.83 8.75 18.21
N ALA A 26 -1.63 8.68 19.27
CA ALA A 26 -2.55 7.57 19.46
C ALA A 26 -3.45 7.44 18.21
N ALA A 27 -3.55 6.23 17.67
CA ALA A 27 -4.40 5.98 16.51
C ALA A 27 -5.87 6.22 16.90
N GLN A 28 -6.64 6.80 15.99
CA GLN A 28 -8.08 7.02 16.15
C GLN A 28 -8.86 5.70 16.15
N SER A 29 -8.32 4.66 15.51
CA SER A 29 -8.89 3.31 15.50
C SER A 29 -7.85 2.29 15.01
N ASP A 30 -8.22 1.01 15.06
CA ASP A 30 -7.37 -0.11 14.62
C ASP A 30 -7.80 -0.70 13.25
N ILE A 31 -8.54 0.05 12.42
CA ILE A 31 -9.09 -0.45 11.14
C ILE A 31 -8.01 -1.10 10.27
N PHE A 32 -6.82 -0.52 10.20
CA PHE A 32 -5.69 -1.02 9.40
C PHE A 32 -4.58 -1.66 10.25
N LYS A 33 -4.88 -2.09 11.48
CA LYS A 33 -3.93 -2.81 12.33
C LYS A 33 -3.35 -4.02 11.61
N GLY A 34 -2.02 -4.13 11.61
CA GLY A 34 -1.29 -5.19 10.91
C GLY A 34 -1.13 -4.96 9.39
N CYS A 35 -1.74 -3.93 8.82
CA CYS A 35 -1.51 -3.55 7.43
C CYS A 35 -0.19 -2.79 7.30
N ARG A 36 0.65 -3.21 6.36
CA ARG A 36 1.78 -2.45 5.83
C ARG A 36 1.51 -2.14 4.37
N ILE A 37 1.32 -0.87 4.07
CA ILE A 37 0.80 -0.36 2.81
C ILE A 37 1.91 0.38 2.06
N VAL A 38 2.03 0.10 0.76
CA VAL A 38 2.86 0.91 -0.15
C VAL A 38 1.97 1.54 -1.21
N PHE A 39 2.17 2.83 -1.48
CA PHE A 39 1.46 3.52 -2.54
C PHE A 39 2.25 3.42 -3.84
N ASN A 40 1.57 3.09 -4.94
CA ASN A 40 2.18 2.96 -6.24
C ASN A 40 1.32 3.57 -7.34
N GLY A 41 1.93 4.41 -8.16
CA GLY A 41 1.25 5.08 -9.28
C GLY A 41 0.30 6.18 -8.83
N ARG A 42 -0.65 6.52 -9.69
CA ARG A 42 -1.66 7.55 -9.40
C ARG A 42 -2.71 7.01 -8.44
N THR A 43 -3.09 7.83 -7.47
CA THR A 43 -4.18 7.56 -6.50
C THR A 43 -5.47 8.29 -6.86
N GLY A 44 -5.60 8.71 -8.13
CA GLY A 44 -6.77 9.40 -8.66
C GLY A 44 -6.90 10.82 -8.11
N LYS A 45 -8.09 11.15 -7.60
CA LYS A 45 -8.43 12.49 -7.06
C LYS A 45 -7.84 12.77 -5.67
N VAL A 46 -7.29 11.75 -5.01
CA VAL A 46 -6.78 11.85 -3.64
C VAL A 46 -5.27 11.62 -3.65
N SER A 47 -4.49 12.43 -2.93
CA SER A 47 -3.04 12.26 -2.88
C SER A 47 -2.64 11.03 -2.05
N SER A 48 -1.55 10.37 -2.45
CA SER A 48 -0.96 9.27 -1.69
C SER A 48 -0.51 9.72 -0.28
N TYR A 49 -0.08 10.97 -0.14
CA TYR A 49 0.27 11.56 1.14
C TYR A 49 -0.93 11.63 2.09
N TYR A 50 -2.08 12.08 1.60
CA TYR A 50 -3.30 12.13 2.41
C TYR A 50 -3.77 10.73 2.83
N LEU A 51 -3.76 9.78 1.89
CA LEU A 51 -4.09 8.38 2.19
C LEU A 51 -3.11 7.77 3.20
N ALA A 52 -1.82 8.10 3.12
CA ALA A 52 -0.82 7.63 4.09
C ALA A 52 -1.10 8.15 5.49
N LYS A 53 -1.52 9.43 5.62
CA LYS A 53 -1.93 10.01 6.90
C LYS A 53 -3.13 9.25 7.47
N LEU A 54 -4.17 9.05 6.68
CA LEU A 54 -5.36 8.29 7.10
C LEU A 54 -5.00 6.86 7.56
N VAL A 55 -4.15 6.15 6.81
CA VAL A 55 -3.73 4.80 7.19
C VAL A 55 -3.07 4.79 8.57
N GLN A 56 -2.16 5.74 8.83
CA GLN A 56 -1.47 5.86 10.11
C GLN A 56 -2.41 6.26 11.25
N GLU A 57 -3.33 7.20 11.00
CA GLU A 57 -4.36 7.60 11.95
C GLU A 57 -5.30 6.45 12.33
N HIS A 58 -5.45 5.45 11.45
CA HIS A 58 -6.29 4.27 11.67
C HIS A 58 -5.47 2.97 11.88
N GLY A 59 -4.26 3.09 12.44
CA GLY A 59 -3.48 1.97 13.00
C GLY A 59 -2.65 1.15 11.99
N GLY A 60 -2.56 1.61 10.75
CA GLY A 60 -1.76 0.99 9.69
C GLY A 60 -0.36 1.59 9.55
N ASN A 61 0.53 0.86 8.88
CA ASN A 61 1.89 1.29 8.57
C ASN A 61 2.04 1.61 7.09
N VAL A 62 2.82 2.63 6.75
CA VAL A 62 3.14 2.98 5.37
C VAL A 62 4.61 2.72 5.09
N ALA A 63 4.90 1.96 4.03
CA ALA A 63 6.25 1.70 3.55
C ALA A 63 6.56 2.59 2.33
N SER A 64 7.81 3.04 2.23
CA SER A 64 8.31 3.82 1.09
C SER A 64 8.57 2.94 -0.14
N THR A 65 8.90 1.66 0.05
CA THR A 65 9.29 0.75 -1.04
C THR A 65 8.69 -0.65 -0.87
N LEU A 66 8.48 -1.32 -2.01
CA LEU A 66 7.95 -2.68 -2.08
C LEU A 66 8.97 -3.75 -1.65
N THR A 67 10.26 -3.39 -1.54
CA THR A 67 11.34 -4.29 -1.07
C THR A 67 11.25 -4.59 0.42
N SER A 68 10.37 -3.93 1.17
CA SER A 68 10.15 -4.24 2.58
C SER A 68 9.48 -5.62 2.71
N THR A 69 10.13 -6.54 3.44
CA THR A 69 9.78 -7.97 3.58
C THR A 69 8.41 -8.28 4.19
N ARG A 70 7.54 -7.28 4.40
CA ARG A 70 6.23 -7.42 5.05
C ARG A 70 5.14 -6.54 4.44
N VAL A 71 5.27 -6.09 3.19
CA VAL A 71 4.18 -5.36 2.52
C VAL A 71 2.98 -6.28 2.37
N THR A 72 1.82 -5.83 2.86
CA THR A 72 0.54 -6.56 2.80
C THR A 72 -0.32 -6.07 1.64
N HIS A 73 -0.28 -4.75 1.40
CA HIS A 73 -1.12 -4.09 0.41
C HIS A 73 -0.28 -3.13 -0.42
N MET A 74 -0.51 -3.16 -1.72
CA MET A 74 -0.09 -2.10 -2.62
C MET A 74 -1.34 -1.37 -3.10
N VAL A 75 -1.34 -0.03 -2.95
CA VAL A 75 -2.49 0.82 -3.26
C VAL A 75 -2.18 1.70 -4.46
N GLY A 76 -3.05 1.68 -5.46
CA GLY A 76 -2.88 2.46 -6.69
C GLY A 76 -4.05 2.29 -7.65
N SER A 77 -4.15 3.17 -8.66
CA SER A 77 -5.21 3.05 -9.67
C SER A 77 -4.83 2.13 -10.82
N ASN A 78 -3.54 1.94 -11.08
CA ASN A 78 -3.00 1.14 -12.18
C ASN A 78 -1.71 0.44 -11.73
N LEU A 79 -1.42 -0.74 -12.31
CA LEU A 79 -0.12 -1.37 -12.24
C LEU A 79 0.75 -0.87 -13.40
N ASN A 80 2.01 -0.52 -13.11
CA ASN A 80 3.03 -0.52 -14.15
C ASN A 80 3.57 -1.95 -14.31
N GLY A 81 4.00 -2.32 -15.52
CA GLY A 81 4.41 -3.70 -15.84
C GLY A 81 5.44 -4.27 -14.86
N SER A 82 6.46 -3.47 -14.50
CA SER A 82 7.54 -3.90 -13.60
C SER A 82 7.11 -4.23 -12.16
N LYS A 83 5.97 -3.70 -11.69
CA LYS A 83 5.41 -4.02 -10.36
C LYS A 83 4.28 -5.02 -10.43
N ALA A 84 3.57 -5.13 -11.56
CA ALA A 84 2.63 -6.22 -11.82
C ALA A 84 3.33 -7.58 -11.67
N ASP A 85 4.52 -7.72 -12.25
CA ASP A 85 5.35 -8.93 -12.12
C ASP A 85 5.68 -9.27 -10.67
N LYS A 86 6.00 -8.26 -9.84
CA LYS A 86 6.33 -8.50 -8.42
C LYS A 86 5.10 -8.92 -7.62
N VAL A 87 3.94 -8.35 -7.91
CA VAL A 87 2.67 -8.75 -7.28
C VAL A 87 2.28 -10.16 -7.72
N LEU A 88 2.40 -10.47 -9.01
CA LEU A 88 2.11 -11.80 -9.55
C LEU A 88 3.04 -12.87 -8.96
N LYS A 89 4.34 -12.57 -8.88
CA LYS A 89 5.36 -13.43 -8.22
C LYS A 89 5.18 -13.54 -6.71
N SER A 90 4.36 -12.69 -6.09
CA SER A 90 4.08 -12.78 -4.65
C SER A 90 3.08 -13.89 -4.29
N SER A 91 2.55 -14.63 -5.27
CA SER A 91 1.57 -15.72 -5.08
C SER A 91 0.37 -15.30 -4.22
N GLY A 92 -0.12 -14.07 -4.41
CA GLY A 92 -1.27 -13.53 -3.68
C GLY A 92 -1.01 -13.06 -2.24
N LYS A 93 0.27 -13.04 -1.80
CA LYS A 93 0.69 -12.49 -0.49
C LYS A 93 0.49 -10.98 -0.40
N VAL A 94 0.68 -10.26 -1.52
CA VAL A 94 0.45 -8.81 -1.60
C VAL A 94 -0.86 -8.55 -2.32
N LYS A 95 -1.80 -7.86 -1.67
CA LYS A 95 -3.07 -7.45 -2.29
C LYS A 95 -2.89 -6.13 -3.03
N PHE A 96 -3.29 -6.08 -4.30
CA PHE A 96 -3.26 -4.83 -5.07
C PHE A 96 -4.67 -4.25 -5.17
N VAL A 97 -4.91 -3.16 -4.43
CA VAL A 97 -6.23 -2.57 -4.25
C VAL A 97 -6.26 -1.10 -4.68
N SER A 98 -7.44 -0.63 -5.04
CA SER A 98 -7.67 0.77 -5.36
C SER A 98 -7.64 1.65 -4.09
N PRO A 99 -7.38 2.96 -4.21
CA PRO A 99 -7.50 3.89 -3.09
C PRO A 99 -8.87 3.88 -2.39
N GLY A 100 -9.92 3.48 -3.12
CA GLY A 100 -11.28 3.35 -2.58
C GLY A 100 -11.38 2.42 -1.40
N TRP A 101 -10.52 1.40 -1.32
CA TRP A 101 -10.49 0.46 -0.19
C TRP A 101 -10.22 1.17 1.14
N ILE A 102 -9.27 2.11 1.17
CA ILE A 102 -8.94 2.89 2.36
C ILE A 102 -10.13 3.80 2.73
N LEU A 103 -10.63 4.55 1.73
CA LEU A 103 -11.68 5.54 1.94
C LEU A 103 -12.98 4.91 2.43
N GLN A 104 -13.40 3.80 1.81
CA GLN A 104 -14.62 3.09 2.22
C GLN A 104 -14.43 2.38 3.56
N SER A 105 -13.23 1.87 3.87
CA SER A 105 -12.97 1.26 5.18
C SER A 105 -13.11 2.26 6.32
N ILE A 106 -12.61 3.48 6.13
CA ILE A 106 -12.75 4.55 7.12
C ILE A 106 -14.20 5.02 7.20
N LYS A 107 -14.84 5.27 6.05
CA LYS A 107 -16.24 5.70 5.98
C LYS A 107 -17.17 4.73 6.73
N ASN A 108 -16.96 3.42 6.53
CA ASN A 108 -17.76 2.37 7.14
C ASN A 108 -17.25 1.95 8.54
N LYS A 109 -16.20 2.60 9.06
CA LYS A 109 -15.54 2.30 10.34
C LYS A 109 -15.11 0.83 10.48
N LYS A 110 -14.89 0.13 9.37
CA LYS A 110 -14.56 -1.29 9.29
C LYS A 110 -13.74 -1.57 8.04
N ARG A 111 -12.69 -2.39 8.18
CA ARG A 111 -11.87 -2.84 7.04
C ARG A 111 -12.75 -3.53 6.00
N GLN A 112 -12.78 -2.95 4.80
CA GLN A 112 -13.49 -3.53 3.67
C GLN A 112 -12.74 -4.75 3.15
N PRO A 113 -13.44 -5.73 2.55
CA PRO A 113 -12.78 -6.83 1.87
C PRO A 113 -11.95 -6.34 0.67
N GLU A 114 -10.74 -6.84 0.51
CA GLU A 114 -9.82 -6.40 -0.53
C GLU A 114 -10.32 -6.77 -1.94
N PHE A 115 -11.06 -7.90 -2.08
CA PHE A 115 -11.52 -8.41 -3.37
C PHE A 115 -12.46 -7.46 -4.11
N GLU A 116 -13.23 -6.64 -3.39
CA GLU A 116 -14.14 -5.64 -3.98
C GLU A 116 -13.38 -4.45 -4.60
N PHE A 117 -12.11 -4.28 -4.23
CA PHE A 117 -11.29 -3.16 -4.62
C PHE A 117 -10.06 -3.58 -5.43
N LEU A 118 -9.96 -4.84 -5.86
CA LEU A 118 -8.86 -5.31 -6.69
C LEU A 118 -8.82 -4.55 -8.02
N VAL A 119 -7.62 -4.09 -8.37
CA VAL A 119 -7.40 -3.31 -9.60
C VAL A 119 -7.06 -4.23 -10.78
N TYR A 120 -6.58 -5.44 -10.51
CA TYR A 120 -6.46 -6.48 -11.53
C TYR A 120 -7.72 -7.34 -11.51
N LYS A 121 -8.39 -7.47 -12.65
CA LYS A 121 -9.43 -8.47 -12.84
C LYS A 121 -8.73 -9.73 -13.34
N ASP A 122 -8.45 -10.65 -12.43
CA ASP A 122 -8.24 -12.03 -12.86
C ASP A 122 -9.61 -12.57 -13.32
N SER A 123 -9.78 -12.72 -14.63
CA SER A 123 -11.01 -13.17 -15.26
C SER A 123 -11.46 -14.54 -14.74
N HIS A 124 -10.54 -15.39 -14.27
CA HIS A 124 -10.86 -16.70 -13.71
C HIS A 124 -11.22 -16.64 -12.22
N ALA A 125 -10.53 -15.82 -11.42
CA ALA A 125 -10.81 -15.71 -9.99
C ALA A 125 -12.14 -14.98 -9.69
N ALA A 126 -12.49 -13.96 -10.48
CA ALA A 126 -13.72 -13.19 -10.29
C ALA A 126 -14.99 -14.01 -10.54
N GLY A 127 -14.97 -14.93 -11.51
CA GLY A 127 -16.09 -15.82 -11.81
C GLY A 127 -16.34 -16.84 -10.69
N SER A 128 -15.27 -17.45 -10.18
CA SER A 128 -15.33 -18.44 -9.09
C SER A 128 -15.87 -17.84 -7.79
N LEU A 129 -15.40 -16.64 -7.41
CA LEU A 129 -15.88 -15.95 -6.20
C LEU A 129 -17.34 -15.51 -6.32
N ARG A 130 -17.75 -14.94 -7.45
CA ARG A 130 -19.16 -14.54 -7.68
C ARG A 130 -20.11 -15.74 -7.62
N ALA A 131 -19.68 -16.88 -8.16
CA ALA A 131 -20.44 -18.14 -8.12
C ALA A 131 -20.51 -18.77 -6.71
N ALA A 132 -19.52 -18.52 -5.85
CA ALA A 132 -19.54 -18.94 -4.45
C ALA A 132 -20.52 -18.08 -3.63
N PHE A 133 -20.49 -16.76 -3.81
CA PHE A 133 -21.39 -15.82 -3.11
C PHE A 133 -22.84 -15.89 -3.59
N SER A 134 -23.10 -16.24 -4.85
CA SER A 134 -24.48 -16.46 -5.34
C SER A 134 -25.11 -17.73 -4.78
N ARG A 135 -24.31 -18.65 -4.24
CA ARG A 135 -24.76 -19.93 -3.68
C ARG A 135 -25.20 -19.82 -2.22
N SER A 136 -24.91 -18.71 -1.55
CA SER A 136 -25.18 -18.50 -0.12
C SER A 136 -26.41 -17.65 0.17
N VAL A 137 -27.25 -17.33 -0.83
CA VAL A 137 -28.55 -16.69 -0.59
C VAL A 137 -29.60 -17.79 -0.48
N PRO A 138 -30.12 -18.14 0.71
CA PRO A 138 -31.23 -19.06 0.80
C PRO A 138 -32.45 -18.33 0.22
N SER A 139 -33.06 -18.91 -0.80
CA SER A 139 -34.39 -18.49 -1.26
C SER A 139 -35.35 -18.69 -0.09
N SER A 140 -35.72 -17.62 0.61
CA SER A 140 -36.87 -17.67 1.50
C SER A 140 -38.11 -17.85 0.62
N LYS A 141 -38.86 -18.92 0.88
CA LYS A 141 -40.24 -19.08 0.42
C LYS A 141 -41.12 -18.01 1.03
#